data_AF-A0A963EHH2-F1
#
_entry.id   AF-A0A963EHH2-F1
#
_cell.length_a   1.000
_cell.length_b   1.000
_cell.length_c   1.000
_cell.angle_alpha   90.00
_cell.angle_beta   90.00
_cell.angle_gamma   90.00
#
_symmetry.space_group_name_H-M   'P 1'
#
loop_
_entity.id
_entity.type
_entity.pdbx_description
1 polymer ?
#
loop_
_entity_poly.entity_id
_entity_poly.type
_entity_poly.pdbx_seq_one_letter_code
_entity_poly.pdbx_strand_id
1 'polypeptide(L)'
;MAIDVDADGEDRGGPSTGGAGEEREQGLEGERLSTIYAPSTAHGRAAVAILRVSGPGVGNVFRHITGAPLPRPRMATVHGIRNPDNGNRLDTALFLFFPAPASFTGEDLLEIQHH
;
A
#
# COMPACT_ATOMS: atom_id res chain seq x y z
N MET A 1 6.43 -10.63 -3.95
CA MET A 1 5.30 -11.04 -3.10
C MET A 1 4.57 -9.76 -2.74
N ALA A 2 3.29 -9.65 -3.08
CA ALA A 2 2.47 -8.52 -2.67
C ALA A 2 1.85 -8.85 -1.31
N ILE A 3 1.74 -7.86 -0.43
CA ILE A 3 1.17 -8.00 0.91
C ILE A 3 -0.18 -7.30 0.92
N ASP A 4 -1.20 -7.94 1.49
CA ASP A 4 -2.54 -7.39 1.65
C ASP A 4 -2.60 -6.42 2.83
N VAL A 5 -3.14 -5.24 2.57
CA VAL A 5 -3.41 -4.19 3.55
C VAL A 5 -4.92 -4.03 3.67
N ASP A 6 -5.41 -4.04 4.91
CA ASP A 6 -6.81 -3.73 5.18
C ASP A 6 -7.15 -2.26 4.86
N ALA A 7 -8.44 -1.95 4.78
CA ALA A 7 -8.93 -0.59 4.54
C ALA A 7 -8.38 0.45 5.56
N ASP A 8 -7.95 -0.04 6.73
CA ASP A 8 -7.43 0.71 7.85
C ASP A 8 -5.88 0.79 7.87
N GLY A 9 -5.18 0.14 6.94
CA GLY A 9 -3.72 0.25 6.80
C GLY A 9 -2.88 -0.81 7.54
N GLU A 10 -3.51 -1.85 8.11
CA GLU A 10 -2.83 -2.91 8.86
C GLU A 10 -2.43 -4.13 8.00
N ASP A 11 -1.28 -4.74 8.32
CA ASP A 11 -0.74 -5.95 7.68
C ASP A 11 -1.41 -7.22 8.20
N ARG A 12 -2.01 -8.01 7.31
CA ARG A 12 -2.52 -9.35 7.64
C ARG A 12 -1.38 -10.36 7.60
N GLY A 13 -0.64 -10.49 8.70
CA GLY A 13 0.34 -11.56 8.88
C GLY A 13 -0.24 -12.94 8.51
N GLY A 14 0.43 -13.67 7.62
CA GLY A 14 -0.01 -14.98 7.13
C GLY A 14 -0.15 -16.04 8.24
N PRO A 15 -1.06 -17.02 8.11
CA PRO A 15 -1.43 -17.88 9.24
C PRO A 15 -0.36 -18.94 9.53
N SER A 16 -0.07 -19.08 10.83
CA SER A 16 0.57 -20.23 11.45
C SER A 16 -0.25 -21.52 11.27
N THR A 17 0.46 -22.63 11.12
CA THR A 17 -0.01 -24.01 10.89
C THR A 17 -1.16 -24.50 11.79
N GLY A 18 -2.15 -25.17 11.20
CA GLY A 18 -2.93 -26.24 11.86
C GLY A 18 -4.39 -26.40 11.41
N GLY A 19 -4.75 -27.57 10.88
CA GLY A 19 -6.14 -28.07 10.81
C GLY A 19 -6.60 -28.51 9.42
N ALA A 20 -6.72 -29.82 9.21
CA ALA A 20 -7.21 -30.43 7.97
C ALA A 20 -8.75 -30.45 7.90
N GLY A 21 -9.27 -30.25 6.68
CA GLY A 21 -10.58 -30.75 6.22
C GLY A 21 -11.77 -29.81 6.44
N GLU A 22 -12.19 -29.12 5.37
CA GLU A 22 -13.58 -28.93 4.93
C GLU A 22 -13.56 -28.02 3.69
N GLU A 23 -13.68 -28.63 2.51
CA GLU A 23 -13.87 -27.93 1.24
C GLU A 23 -15.21 -27.19 1.29
N ARG A 24 -15.17 -25.87 1.51
CA ARG A 24 -16.33 -25.00 1.33
C ARG A 24 -16.18 -24.29 0.00
N GLU A 25 -16.99 -24.71 -0.97
CA GLU A 25 -17.40 -23.87 -2.09
C GLU A 25 -17.95 -22.55 -1.53
N GLN A 26 -17.10 -21.53 -1.47
CA GLN A 26 -17.52 -20.16 -1.27
C GLN A 26 -17.44 -19.50 -2.65
N GLY A 27 -18.62 -19.28 -3.23
CA GLY A 27 -18.78 -18.59 -4.50
C GLY A 27 -18.15 -17.21 -4.46
N LEU A 28 -17.75 -16.75 -5.66
CA LEU A 28 -17.22 -15.42 -5.96
C LEU A 28 -18.29 -14.32 -5.75
N GLU A 29 -18.85 -14.22 -4.55
CA GLU A 29 -19.66 -13.09 -4.12
C GLU A 29 -18.72 -11.92 -3.81
N GLY A 30 -18.36 -11.19 -4.87
CA GLY A 30 -17.68 -9.90 -4.81
C GLY A 30 -16.35 -9.94 -4.05
N GLU A 31 -15.27 -10.39 -4.71
CA GLU A 31 -13.92 -10.11 -4.23
C GLU A 31 -13.78 -8.61 -4.01
N ARG A 32 -13.86 -8.20 -2.74
CA ARG A 32 -13.55 -6.85 -2.33
C ARG A 32 -12.05 -6.73 -2.59
N LEU A 33 -11.69 -6.11 -3.72
CA LEU A 33 -10.30 -5.95 -4.14
C LEU A 33 -9.51 -5.40 -2.95
N SER A 34 -8.60 -6.22 -2.41
CA SER A 34 -7.75 -5.82 -1.30
C SER A 34 -6.76 -4.76 -1.78
N THR A 35 -6.28 -3.93 -0.86
CA THR A 35 -5.19 -3.00 -1.20
C THR A 35 -3.89 -3.74 -1.01
N ILE A 36 -3.07 -3.83 -2.05
CA ILE A 36 -1.82 -4.55 -2.01
C ILE A 36 -0.62 -3.62 -2.05
N TYR A 37 0.52 -4.04 -1.50
CA TYR A 37 1.79 -3.35 -1.70
C TYR A 37 2.97 -4.27 -1.97
N ALA A 38 3.99 -3.73 -2.63
CA ALA A 38 5.25 -4.43 -2.86
C ALA A 38 6.43 -3.47 -3.12
N PRO A 39 7.66 -3.86 -2.78
CA PRO A 39 8.86 -3.24 -3.34
C PRO A 39 8.85 -3.30 -4.87
N SER A 40 9.25 -2.19 -5.50
CA SER A 40 9.27 -2.00 -6.95
C SER A 40 10.67 -1.72 -7.50
N THR A 41 11.69 -1.84 -6.65
CA THR A 41 13.12 -1.74 -6.98
C THR A 41 13.85 -2.98 -6.51
N ALA A 42 15.04 -3.24 -7.08
CA ALA A 42 15.88 -4.35 -6.65
C ALA A 42 16.33 -4.19 -5.18
N HIS A 43 16.53 -5.31 -4.49
CA HIS A 43 17.10 -5.33 -3.14
C HIS A 43 18.57 -4.91 -3.16
N GLY A 44 18.97 -4.09 -2.19
CA GLY A 44 20.34 -3.64 -2.02
C GLY A 44 20.43 -2.24 -1.44
N ARG A 45 21.65 -1.74 -1.27
CA ARG A 45 21.87 -0.34 -0.91
C ARG A 45 21.67 0.53 -2.16
N ALA A 46 20.78 1.49 -2.08
CA ALA A 46 20.53 2.48 -3.11
C ALA A 46 20.30 3.85 -2.46
N ALA A 47 20.39 4.93 -3.24
CA ALA A 47 19.99 6.25 -2.75
C ALA A 47 18.46 6.39 -2.62
N VAL A 48 17.71 5.59 -3.39
CA VAL A 48 16.24 5.58 -3.43
C VAL A 48 15.74 4.16 -3.67
N ALA A 49 14.70 3.77 -2.92
CA ALA A 49 13.87 2.60 -3.13
C ALA A 49 12.42 3.01 -3.42
N ILE A 50 11.69 2.19 -4.17
CA ILE A 50 10.28 2.45 -4.51
C ILE A 50 9.40 1.36 -3.91
N LEU A 51 8.37 1.76 -3.18
CA LEU A 51 7.25 0.92 -2.77
C LEU A 51 6.01 1.34 -3.55
N ARG A 52 5.28 0.38 -4.11
CA ARG A 52 3.98 0.62 -4.76
C ARG A 52 2.87 0.06 -3.91
N VAL A 53 1.79 0.83 -3.82
CA VAL A 53 0.52 0.43 -3.21
C VAL A 53 -0.56 0.55 -4.28
N SER A 54 -1.40 -0.48 -4.46
CA SER A 54 -2.49 -0.51 -5.45
C SER A 54 -3.79 -0.97 -4.78
N GLY A 55 -4.91 -0.38 -5.17
CA GLY A 55 -6.24 -0.82 -4.73
C GLY A 55 -7.05 0.29 -4.03
N PRO A 56 -8.28 -0.02 -3.58
CA PRO A 56 -9.24 0.97 -3.11
C PRO A 56 -8.83 1.72 -1.84
N GLY A 57 -7.89 1.18 -1.06
CA GLY A 57 -7.40 1.75 0.20
C GLY A 57 -6.20 2.69 0.05
N VAL A 58 -5.68 2.91 -1.17
CA VAL A 58 -4.51 3.78 -1.41
C VAL A 58 -4.64 5.16 -0.77
N GLY A 59 -5.83 5.76 -0.88
CA GLY A 59 -6.11 7.06 -0.27
C GLY A 59 -5.97 7.06 1.26
N ASN A 60 -6.40 5.97 1.91
CA ASN A 60 -6.30 5.80 3.36
C ASN A 60 -4.85 5.58 3.79
N VAL A 61 -4.10 4.75 3.05
CA VAL A 61 -2.68 4.50 3.34
C VAL A 61 -1.90 5.82 3.34
N PHE A 62 -2.06 6.66 2.31
CA PHE A 62 -1.38 7.95 2.25
C PHE A 62 -1.72 8.84 3.45
N ARG A 63 -3.01 8.97 3.78
CA ARG A 63 -3.47 9.79 4.90
C ARG A 63 -2.93 9.30 6.23
N HIS A 64 -2.94 8.00 6.49
CA HIS A 64 -2.48 7.42 7.76
C HIS A 64 -0.99 7.65 7.99
N ILE A 65 -0.16 7.47 6.96
CA ILE A 65 1.30 7.56 7.14
C ILE A 65 1.86 8.99 7.02
N THR A 66 1.09 9.94 6.48
CA THR A 66 1.54 11.33 6.29
C THR A 66 0.77 12.37 7.11
N GLY A 67 -0.47 12.06 7.51
CA GLY A 67 -1.41 13.03 8.08
C GLY A 67 -1.89 14.11 7.09
N ALA A 68 -1.59 13.97 5.80
CA ALA A 68 -1.89 14.96 4.77
C ALA A 68 -3.04 14.50 3.85
N PRO A 69 -3.78 15.42 3.20
CA PRO A 69 -4.73 15.05 2.15
C PRO A 69 -4.00 14.48 0.93
N LEU A 70 -4.65 13.53 0.24
CA LEU A 70 -4.09 12.85 -0.93
C LEU A 70 -3.60 13.89 -1.97
N PRO A 71 -2.40 13.70 -2.56
CA PRO A 71 -1.82 14.70 -3.45
C PRO A 71 -2.57 14.75 -4.78
N ARG A 72 -2.34 15.83 -5.54
CA ARG A 72 -2.92 15.95 -6.88
C ARG A 72 -2.43 14.78 -7.76
N PRO A 73 -3.31 14.20 -8.59
CA PRO A 73 -2.92 13.16 -9.54
C PRO A 73 -1.67 13.52 -10.34
N ARG A 74 -0.71 12.60 -10.37
CA ARG A 74 0.53 12.68 -11.17
C ARG A 74 1.39 13.91 -10.86
N MET A 75 1.27 14.46 -9.65
CA MET A 75 2.13 15.52 -9.15
C MET A 75 2.94 15.00 -7.97
N ALA A 76 4.27 15.07 -8.08
CA ALA A 76 5.17 14.70 -7.00
C ALA A 76 5.00 15.64 -5.80
N THR A 77 4.86 15.06 -4.61
CA THR A 77 4.87 15.81 -3.34
C THR A 77 5.83 15.16 -2.35
N VAL A 78 6.37 15.94 -1.42
CA VAL A 78 7.27 15.44 -0.37
C VAL A 78 6.57 15.51 0.96
N HIS A 79 6.54 14.38 1.68
CA HIS A 79 5.96 14.28 3.01
C HIS A 79 6.85 13.47 3.95
N GLY A 80 6.75 13.74 5.25
CA GLY A 80 7.32 12.85 6.26
C GLY A 80 6.45 11.60 6.38
N ILE A 81 7.08 10.41 6.37
CA ILE A 81 6.44 9.15 6.74
C ILE A 81 6.47 9.05 8.26
N ARG A 82 5.33 8.72 8.87
CA ARG A 82 5.18 8.54 10.31
C ARG A 82 4.63 7.16 10.62
N ASN A 83 5.08 6.60 11.73
CA ASN A 83 4.44 5.42 12.32
C ASN A 83 3.02 5.82 12.76
N PRO A 84 1.98 5.11 12.32
CA PRO A 84 0.59 5.47 12.62
C PRO A 84 0.21 5.29 14.10
N ASP A 85 0.85 4.36 14.82
CA ASP A 85 0.53 4.04 16.22
C ASP A 85 1.07 5.07 17.20
N ASN A 86 2.26 5.63 16.92
CA ASN A 86 2.97 6.51 17.86
C ASN A 86 3.36 7.87 17.27
N GLY A 87 3.14 8.11 15.98
CA GLY A 87 3.41 9.38 15.30
C GLY A 87 4.89 9.69 15.02
N ASN A 88 5.81 8.81 15.41
CA ASN A 88 7.25 9.00 15.19
C ASN A 88 7.57 9.04 13.70
N ARG A 89 8.44 9.96 13.29
CA ARG A 89 8.89 10.07 11.90
C ARG A 89 9.82 8.89 11.57
N LEU A 90 9.51 8.19 10.49
CA LEU A 90 10.30 7.09 9.95
C LEU A 90 11.24 7.57 8.84
N ASP A 91 10.74 8.37 7.90
CA ASP A 91 11.53 8.91 6.78
C ASP A 91 10.91 10.21 6.20
N THR A 92 11.52 10.74 5.14
CA THR A 92 11.00 11.75 4.23
C THR A 92 11.02 11.18 2.82
N ALA A 93 9.85 11.05 2.21
CA ALA A 93 9.72 10.41 0.91
C ALA A 93 9.02 11.32 -0.10
N LEU A 94 9.29 11.05 -1.37
CA LEU A 94 8.51 11.58 -2.47
C LEU A 94 7.35 10.64 -2.76
N PHE A 95 6.16 11.21 -2.96
CA PHE A 95 4.92 10.50 -3.23
C PHE A 95 4.39 10.88 -4.61
N LEU A 96 3.85 9.90 -5.32
CA LEU A 96 3.17 10.10 -6.59
C LEU A 96 1.89 9.27 -6.65
N PHE A 97 0.76 9.95 -6.80
CA PHE A 97 -0.57 9.31 -6.85
C PHE A 97 -1.06 9.21 -8.30
N PHE A 98 -1.55 8.04 -8.67
CA PHE A 98 -2.14 7.72 -9.97
C PHE A 98 -3.57 7.21 -9.75
N PRO A 99 -4.60 8.00 -10.05
CA PRO A 99 -5.98 7.54 -9.90
C PRO A 99 -6.36 6.52 -10.98
N ALA A 100 -7.27 5.62 -10.64
CA ALA A 100 -7.96 4.76 -11.60
C ALA A 100 -8.72 5.62 -12.65
N PRO A 101 -8.94 5.08 -13.87
CA PRO A 101 -8.39 3.84 -14.41
C PRO A 101 -6.97 4.03 -14.99
N ALA A 102 -6.41 5.23 -14.88
CA ALA A 102 -5.20 5.63 -15.61
C ALA A 102 -3.94 5.39 -14.77
N SER A 103 -3.76 4.18 -14.28
CA SER A 103 -2.59 3.68 -13.55
C SER A 103 -2.03 2.41 -14.20
N PHE A 104 -0.95 1.84 -13.64
CA PHE A 104 -0.37 0.60 -14.15
C PHE A 104 -1.29 -0.62 -13.96
N THR A 105 -1.99 -0.70 -12.84
CA THR A 105 -2.91 -1.81 -12.50
C THR A 105 -4.34 -1.54 -12.95
N GLY A 106 -4.68 -0.30 -13.33
CA GLY A 106 -6.04 0.14 -13.57
C GLY A 106 -6.79 0.56 -12.30
N GLU A 107 -6.19 0.38 -11.12
CA GLU A 107 -6.72 0.81 -9.82
C GLU A 107 -6.08 2.14 -9.37
N ASP A 108 -6.52 2.68 -8.24
CA ASP A 108 -5.76 3.73 -7.57
C ASP A 108 -4.38 3.18 -7.18
N LEU A 109 -3.32 3.95 -7.43
CA LEU A 109 -1.93 3.55 -7.19
C LEU A 109 -1.14 4.69 -6.56
N LEU A 110 -0.33 4.36 -5.56
CA LEU A 110 0.61 5.27 -4.92
C LEU A 110 2.03 4.72 -5.05
N GLU A 111 2.94 5.55 -5.56
CA GLU A 111 4.38 5.30 -5.48
C GLU A 111 4.97 6.08 -4.30
N ILE A 112 5.77 5.39 -3.49
CA ILE A 112 6.51 5.94 -2.35
C ILE A 112 7.99 5.75 -2.63
N GLN A 113 8.69 6.86 -2.91
CA GLN A 113 10.12 6.90 -3.20
C GLN A 113 10.86 7.35 -1.93
N HIS A 114 11.47 6.40 -1.24
CA HIS A 114 12.10 6.57 0.08
C HIS A 114 13.59 6.19 0.02
N HIS A 115 14.35 6.44 1.09
CA HIS A 115 15.80 6.15 1.13
C HIS A 115 16.12 4.71 1.51
#